data_AF-A0A2N1QFB2-F1
#
_entry.id   AF-A0A2N1QFB2-F1
#
_cell.length_a   1.000
_cell.length_b   1.000
_cell.length_c   1.000
_cell.angle_alpha   90.00
_cell.angle_beta   90.00
_cell.angle_gamma   90.00
#
_symmetry.space_group_name_H-M   'P 1'
#
loop_
_entity.id
_entity.type
_entity.pdbx_description
1 polymer ?
#
loop_
_entity_poly.entity_id
_entity_poly.type
_entity_poly.pdbx_seq_one_letter_code
_entity_poly.pdbx_strand_id
1 'polypeptide(L)'
;MKCIKIIVPRMLIKYHLPHPEVYGESVVELLNGMVTDVFTDENGDLTTETNNKKLIDYLKQNDIQDASYVFEDNSIRLRSINQSDSDFVLHWMNQKTDYSYNDIKYELEDIRVYISHAISNASHLFIIEKDNMPAGMAGYDTIDIKGIIDIKIYEKEIITKDYAATIINLLTEHIHKMHRVNGIYSVIFKDDQYSHQLYTKNRFCKDEEDLLELPISDSSFKKAYIYKYKSFDIQVTESEKQILNEFLQLYPKKLYDLANPDELIDLEHSIDYELKIYIRLILTNQLNYRDEFEEILINDDGLLKIENNLIEKYDEMMAFLSGEDLSTAIMYKQLIFPVLEIINKHIKIYREKQIYHSIANSTY
;
A
#
# COMPACT_ATOMS: atom_id res chain seq x y z
N MET A 1 8.03 -38.70 -19.17
CA MET A 1 8.76 -38.02 -18.07
C MET A 1 7.92 -38.14 -16.81
N LYS A 2 8.54 -38.42 -15.66
CA LYS A 2 7.82 -38.57 -14.38
C LYS A 2 7.52 -37.17 -13.82
N CYS A 3 6.28 -36.90 -13.44
CA CYS A 3 5.93 -35.71 -12.68
C CYS A 3 6.51 -35.80 -11.26
N ILE A 4 6.86 -34.66 -10.68
CA ILE A 4 7.28 -34.56 -9.29
C ILE A 4 6.32 -33.63 -8.55
N LYS A 5 6.02 -33.96 -7.28
CA LYS A 5 5.38 -33.06 -6.35
C LYS A 5 6.45 -32.12 -5.76
N ILE A 6 6.20 -30.82 -5.78
CA ILE A 6 7.11 -29.79 -5.25
C ILE A 6 6.31 -28.69 -4.54
N ILE A 7 6.86 -28.15 -3.46
CA ILE A 7 6.26 -27.04 -2.72
C ILE A 7 6.36 -25.75 -3.55
N VAL A 8 5.32 -24.95 -3.51
CA VAL A 8 5.24 -23.61 -4.10
C VAL A 8 5.26 -22.60 -2.95
N PRO A 9 6.40 -21.91 -2.69
CA PRO A 9 6.47 -20.90 -1.66
C PRO A 9 5.45 -19.77 -1.87
N ARG A 10 4.74 -19.38 -0.81
CA ARG A 10 3.64 -18.39 -0.91
C ARG A 10 4.14 -17.02 -1.33
N MET A 11 5.34 -16.67 -0.90
CA MET A 11 5.99 -15.41 -1.26
C MET A 11 6.37 -15.31 -2.75
N LEU A 12 6.31 -16.42 -3.51
CA LEU A 12 6.44 -16.39 -4.97
C LEU A 12 5.12 -16.22 -5.70
N ILE A 13 3.99 -16.35 -5.00
CA ILE A 13 2.67 -16.21 -5.58
C ILE A 13 2.36 -14.73 -5.72
N LYS A 14 2.11 -14.30 -6.96
CA LYS A 14 1.66 -12.96 -7.29
C LYS A 14 0.15 -12.85 -7.16
N TYR A 15 -0.60 -13.80 -7.73
CA TYR A 15 -2.06 -13.85 -7.65
C TYR A 15 -2.56 -15.29 -7.54
N HIS A 16 -3.65 -15.46 -6.77
CA HIS A 16 -4.53 -16.62 -6.88
C HIS A 16 -5.60 -16.34 -7.94
N LEU A 17 -5.78 -17.31 -8.83
CA LEU A 17 -6.75 -17.29 -9.91
C LEU A 17 -7.78 -18.41 -9.69
N PRO A 18 -9.03 -18.19 -10.10
CA PRO A 18 -10.04 -19.23 -10.06
C PRO A 18 -9.62 -20.40 -10.94
N HIS A 19 -9.80 -21.62 -10.44
CA HIS A 19 -9.50 -22.80 -11.21
C HIS A 19 -10.55 -22.97 -12.34
N PRO A 20 -10.13 -23.25 -13.60
CA PRO A 20 -11.07 -23.37 -14.72
C PRO A 20 -12.00 -24.59 -14.59
N GLU A 21 -11.56 -25.62 -13.87
CA GLU A 21 -12.35 -26.82 -13.57
C GLU A 21 -12.92 -26.76 -12.16
N VAL A 22 -14.12 -27.31 -11.98
CA VAL A 22 -14.86 -27.34 -10.70
C VAL A 22 -14.13 -28.10 -9.58
N TYR A 23 -13.22 -29.01 -9.93
CA TYR A 23 -12.54 -29.89 -8.97
C TYR A 23 -11.12 -29.46 -8.62
N GLY A 24 -10.58 -28.42 -9.25
CA GLY A 24 -9.27 -27.91 -8.90
C GLY A 24 -9.36 -26.86 -7.81
N GLU A 25 -8.33 -26.80 -6.98
CA GLU A 25 -8.30 -25.92 -5.80
C GLU A 25 -7.97 -24.48 -6.19
N SER A 26 -6.82 -24.24 -6.81
CA SER A 26 -6.44 -22.91 -7.28
C SER A 26 -5.38 -22.98 -8.38
N VAL A 27 -5.41 -21.97 -9.25
CA VAL A 27 -4.31 -21.68 -10.18
C VAL A 27 -3.56 -20.47 -9.63
N VAL A 28 -2.24 -20.47 -9.66
CA VAL A 28 -1.44 -19.31 -9.24
C VAL A 28 -0.59 -18.76 -10.38
N GLU A 29 -0.51 -17.44 -10.46
CA GLU A 29 0.54 -16.74 -11.21
C GLU A 29 1.71 -16.45 -10.26
N LEU A 30 2.92 -16.87 -10.64
CA LEU A 30 4.14 -16.60 -9.89
C LEU A 30 4.73 -15.24 -10.28
N LEU A 31 5.61 -14.68 -9.44
CA LEU A 31 6.27 -13.39 -9.69
C LEU A 31 7.01 -13.30 -11.03
N ASN A 32 7.47 -14.43 -11.58
CA ASN A 32 8.13 -14.49 -12.89
C ASN A 32 7.15 -14.67 -14.08
N GLY A 33 5.83 -14.64 -13.84
CA GLY A 33 4.78 -14.79 -14.84
C GLY A 33 4.46 -16.24 -15.23
N MET A 34 5.07 -17.25 -14.61
CA MET A 34 4.65 -18.64 -14.80
C MET A 34 3.31 -18.88 -14.10
N VAL A 35 2.51 -19.80 -14.65
CA VAL A 35 1.22 -20.19 -14.10
C VAL A 35 1.22 -21.68 -13.82
N THR A 36 0.69 -22.09 -12.67
CA THR A 36 0.61 -23.51 -12.27
C THR A 36 -0.57 -23.77 -11.36
N ASP A 37 -1.10 -24.99 -11.40
CA ASP A 37 -2.09 -25.46 -10.43
C ASP A 37 -1.40 -25.71 -9.09
N VAL A 38 -2.07 -25.36 -8.00
CA VAL A 38 -1.60 -25.63 -6.62
C VAL A 38 -2.68 -26.34 -5.83
N PHE A 39 -2.22 -27.19 -4.91
CA PHE A 39 -3.03 -27.97 -4.00
C PHE A 39 -2.47 -27.83 -2.59
N THR A 40 -3.35 -27.71 -1.61
CA THR A 40 -3.01 -27.78 -0.20
C THR A 40 -2.74 -29.21 0.20
N ASP A 41 -1.61 -29.48 0.85
CA ASP A 41 -1.34 -30.79 1.44
C ASP A 41 -1.78 -30.87 2.92
N GLU A 42 -1.54 -32.03 3.55
CA GLU A 42 -1.96 -32.29 4.93
C GLU A 42 -1.29 -31.38 5.98
N ASN A 43 -0.15 -30.77 5.66
CA ASN A 43 0.54 -29.81 6.51
C ASN A 43 0.07 -28.37 6.25
N GLY A 44 -0.81 -28.20 5.27
CA GLY A 44 -1.23 -26.90 4.78
C GLY A 44 -0.21 -26.28 3.83
N ASP A 45 0.75 -27.01 3.26
CA ASP A 45 1.68 -26.45 2.29
C ASP A 45 1.06 -26.40 0.89
N LEU A 46 1.36 -25.35 0.13
CA LEU A 46 0.96 -25.28 -1.28
C LEU A 46 1.93 -26.12 -2.11
N THR A 47 1.40 -27.05 -2.88
CA THR A 47 2.19 -27.99 -3.68
C THR A 47 1.67 -28.07 -5.10
N THR A 48 2.56 -28.35 -6.04
CA THR A 48 2.20 -28.60 -7.44
C THR A 48 2.84 -29.89 -7.94
N GLU A 49 2.12 -30.61 -8.80
CA GLU A 49 2.66 -31.78 -9.50
C GLU A 49 3.00 -31.43 -10.94
N THR A 50 4.29 -31.44 -11.29
CA THR A 50 4.72 -30.98 -12.62
C THR A 50 5.92 -31.76 -13.15
N ASN A 51 6.08 -31.77 -14.47
CA ASN A 51 7.30 -32.22 -15.16
C ASN A 51 8.00 -31.06 -15.89
N ASN A 52 7.51 -29.83 -15.73
CA ASN A 52 8.07 -28.64 -16.35
C ASN A 52 9.38 -28.26 -15.66
N LYS A 53 10.51 -28.55 -16.32
CA LYS A 53 11.85 -28.27 -15.77
C LYS A 53 12.06 -26.82 -15.38
N LYS A 54 11.55 -25.86 -16.16
CA LYS A 54 11.73 -24.43 -15.86
C LYS A 54 11.03 -24.03 -14.56
N LEU A 55 9.82 -24.54 -14.34
CA LEU A 55 9.08 -24.31 -13.10
C LEU A 55 9.80 -24.95 -11.91
N ILE A 56 10.22 -26.22 -12.06
CA ILE A 56 10.96 -26.94 -11.01
C ILE A 56 12.25 -26.20 -10.64
N ASP A 57 13.03 -25.77 -11.63
CA ASP A 57 14.29 -25.06 -11.40
C ASP A 57 14.03 -23.70 -10.72
N TYR A 58 12.98 -22.99 -11.15
CA TYR A 58 12.58 -21.72 -10.54
C TYR A 58 12.19 -21.87 -9.06
N LEU A 59 11.32 -22.83 -8.74
CA LEU A 59 10.89 -23.09 -7.35
C LEU A 59 12.08 -23.51 -6.46
N LYS A 60 12.97 -24.36 -6.95
CA LYS A 60 14.16 -24.80 -6.20
C LYS A 60 15.18 -23.68 -5.97
N GLN A 61 15.33 -22.76 -6.92
CA GLN A 61 16.25 -21.62 -6.79
C GLN A 61 15.70 -20.53 -5.86
N ASN A 62 14.39 -20.50 -5.64
CA ASN A 62 13.70 -19.50 -4.85
C ASN A 62 12.96 -20.16 -3.67
N ASP A 63 13.64 -21.06 -2.97
CA ASP A 63 13.13 -21.70 -1.74
C ASP A 63 13.13 -20.68 -0.59
N ILE A 64 12.13 -19.80 -0.62
CA ILE A 64 11.94 -18.70 0.33
C ILE A 64 10.92 -19.17 1.38
N GLN A 65 11.23 -18.95 2.65
CA GLN A 65 10.27 -19.22 3.72
C GLN A 65 9.09 -18.26 3.65
N ASP A 66 7.91 -18.76 3.97
CA ASP A 66 6.72 -17.92 4.04
C ASP A 66 6.88 -16.85 5.11
N ALA A 67 6.39 -15.65 4.79
CA ALA A 67 6.47 -14.54 5.72
C ALA A 67 5.56 -14.78 6.93
N SER A 68 6.12 -14.57 8.13
CA SER A 68 5.36 -14.56 9.37
C SER A 68 5.56 -13.23 10.06
N TYR A 69 4.47 -12.51 10.25
CA TYR A 69 4.41 -11.19 10.83
C TYR A 69 3.72 -11.22 12.18
N VAL A 70 4.20 -10.37 13.08
CA VAL A 70 3.56 -10.07 14.37
C VAL A 70 3.60 -8.56 14.55
N PHE A 71 2.44 -7.94 14.69
CA PHE A 71 2.28 -6.55 15.07
C PHE A 71 1.68 -6.50 16.47
N GLU A 72 2.18 -5.62 17.32
CA GLU A 72 1.73 -5.50 18.70
C GLU A 72 1.65 -4.02 19.07
N ASP A 73 0.50 -3.61 19.61
CA ASP A 73 0.27 -2.27 20.16
C ASP A 73 -0.60 -2.40 21.41
N ASN A 74 -0.06 -1.97 22.56
CA ASN A 74 -0.62 -2.16 23.88
C ASN A 74 -0.93 -3.63 24.18
N SER A 75 -2.19 -3.99 24.00
CA SER A 75 -2.76 -5.28 24.32
C SER A 75 -3.38 -5.94 23.10
N ILE A 76 -3.33 -5.26 21.95
CA ILE A 76 -3.77 -5.77 20.67
C ILE A 76 -2.55 -6.34 19.95
N ARG A 77 -2.73 -7.54 19.42
CA ARG A 77 -1.73 -8.22 18.62
C ARG A 77 -2.37 -8.75 17.34
N LEU A 78 -1.71 -8.50 16.21
CA LEU A 78 -2.01 -9.11 14.93
C LEU A 78 -0.89 -10.07 14.59
N ARG A 79 -1.16 -11.36 14.55
CA ARG A 79 -0.17 -12.36 14.13
C ARG A 79 -0.64 -13.06 12.86
N SER A 80 0.31 -13.46 12.01
CA SER A 80 -0.02 -14.28 10.85
C SER A 80 -0.82 -15.51 11.25
N ILE A 81 -1.84 -15.79 10.46
CA ILE A 81 -2.64 -17.00 10.60
C ILE A 81 -1.80 -18.24 10.27
N ASN A 82 -2.10 -19.35 10.92
CA ASN A 82 -1.44 -20.63 10.65
C ASN A 82 -2.44 -21.80 10.78
N GLN A 83 -2.02 -23.00 10.38
CA GLN A 83 -2.90 -24.19 10.39
C GLN A 83 -3.36 -24.64 11.78
N SER A 84 -2.71 -24.22 12.87
CA SER A 84 -3.21 -24.48 14.22
C SER A 84 -4.39 -23.58 14.60
N ASP A 85 -4.69 -22.54 13.83
CA ASP A 85 -5.85 -21.66 14.02
C ASP A 85 -7.14 -22.21 13.39
N SER A 86 -7.09 -23.33 12.64
CA SER A 86 -8.22 -23.83 11.85
C SER A 86 -9.49 -24.04 12.68
N ASP A 87 -9.40 -24.50 13.93
CA ASP A 87 -10.58 -24.72 14.76
C ASP A 87 -11.28 -23.41 15.14
N PHE A 88 -10.52 -22.35 15.48
CA PHE A 88 -11.09 -21.03 15.77
C PHE A 88 -11.74 -20.43 14.52
N VAL A 89 -11.04 -20.52 13.39
CA VAL A 89 -11.50 -19.97 12.11
C VAL A 89 -12.75 -20.71 11.63
N LEU A 90 -12.78 -22.04 11.75
CA LEU A 90 -13.95 -22.88 11.45
C LEU A 90 -15.14 -22.49 12.32
N HIS A 91 -14.91 -22.29 13.61
CA HIS A 91 -15.96 -21.85 14.52
C HIS A 91 -16.52 -20.50 14.07
N TRP A 92 -15.67 -19.49 13.88
CA TRP A 92 -16.04 -18.14 13.49
C TRP A 92 -16.72 -18.07 12.13
N MET A 93 -16.17 -18.70 11.09
CA MET A 93 -16.73 -18.65 9.73
C MET A 93 -18.11 -19.33 9.63
N ASN A 94 -18.41 -20.28 10.52
CA ASN A 94 -19.72 -20.91 10.64
C ASN A 94 -20.69 -20.19 11.57
N GLN A 95 -20.27 -19.12 12.25
CA GLN A 95 -21.20 -18.25 12.99
C GLN A 95 -22.00 -17.38 12.03
N LYS A 96 -23.26 -17.13 12.39
CA LYS A 96 -24.08 -16.10 11.73
C LYS A 96 -23.74 -14.74 12.34
N THR A 97 -23.10 -13.88 11.56
CA THR A 97 -22.72 -12.51 11.97
C THR A 97 -23.25 -11.49 10.96
N ASP A 98 -23.11 -10.20 11.27
CA ASP A 98 -23.50 -9.11 10.36
C ASP A 98 -22.61 -9.00 9.11
N TYR A 99 -21.53 -9.77 9.02
CA TYR A 99 -20.59 -9.79 7.89
C TYR A 99 -20.30 -11.22 7.39
N SER A 100 -20.91 -12.25 7.98
CA SER A 100 -20.84 -13.64 7.53
C SER A 100 -22.23 -14.07 7.02
N TYR A 101 -22.32 -14.28 5.72
CA TYR A 101 -23.56 -14.69 5.04
C TYR A 101 -23.42 -16.04 4.37
N ASN A 102 -22.56 -16.90 4.94
CA ASN A 102 -22.44 -18.25 4.46
C ASN A 102 -23.65 -19.07 4.89
N ASP A 103 -24.57 -19.24 3.95
CA ASP A 103 -25.64 -20.24 4.03
C ASP A 103 -25.07 -21.66 3.91
N ILE A 104 -23.81 -21.78 3.45
CA ILE A 104 -23.05 -23.01 3.35
C ILE A 104 -22.19 -23.16 4.61
N LYS A 105 -22.32 -24.29 5.28
CA LYS A 105 -21.47 -24.64 6.40
C LYS A 105 -20.10 -25.07 5.87
N TYR A 106 -19.03 -24.43 6.35
CA TYR A 106 -17.67 -24.86 6.10
C TYR A 106 -17.33 -26.09 6.92
N GLU A 107 -16.54 -26.97 6.31
CA GLU A 107 -15.86 -28.08 6.95
C GLU A 107 -14.40 -27.73 7.22
N LEU A 108 -13.72 -28.52 8.06
CA LEU A 108 -12.34 -28.23 8.46
C LEU A 108 -11.38 -28.15 7.26
N GLU A 109 -11.61 -28.95 6.23
CA GLU A 109 -10.78 -28.95 5.02
C GLU A 109 -10.90 -27.64 4.23
N ASP A 110 -12.11 -27.08 4.14
CA ASP A 110 -12.33 -25.77 3.50
C ASP A 110 -11.52 -24.68 4.20
N ILE A 111 -11.44 -24.76 5.53
CA ILE A 111 -10.68 -23.81 6.35
C ILE A 111 -9.18 -24.00 6.20
N ARG A 112 -8.70 -25.24 6.09
CA ARG A 112 -7.28 -25.52 5.85
C ARG A 112 -6.83 -24.95 4.51
N VAL A 113 -7.62 -25.18 3.46
CA VAL A 113 -7.42 -24.57 2.14
C VAL A 113 -7.46 -23.05 2.26
N TYR A 114 -8.49 -22.48 2.89
CA TYR A 114 -8.58 -21.03 3.08
C TYR A 114 -7.31 -20.44 3.73
N ILE A 115 -6.84 -21.02 4.84
CA ILE A 115 -5.62 -20.59 5.55
C ILE A 115 -4.38 -20.74 4.65
N SER A 116 -4.27 -21.83 3.90
CA SER A 116 -3.13 -22.07 3.01
C SER A 116 -3.00 -21.02 1.92
N HIS A 117 -4.12 -20.47 1.47
CA HIS A 117 -4.25 -19.46 0.42
C HIS A 117 -4.25 -18.02 0.94
N ALA A 118 -4.30 -17.83 2.27
CA ALA A 118 -4.48 -16.52 2.88
C ALA A 118 -3.20 -15.67 2.98
N ILE A 119 -2.06 -16.23 2.57
CA ILE A 119 -0.76 -15.55 2.58
C ILE A 119 -0.15 -15.68 1.20
N SER A 120 0.28 -14.55 0.63
CA SER A 120 1.02 -14.47 -0.63
C SER A 120 1.91 -13.23 -0.65
N ASN A 121 2.56 -12.93 -1.79
CA ASN A 121 3.25 -11.65 -1.93
C ASN A 121 2.29 -10.45 -2.00
N ALA A 122 1.02 -10.66 -2.35
CA ALA A 122 0.03 -9.61 -2.53
C ALA A 122 -1.02 -9.56 -1.42
N SER A 123 -1.07 -10.57 -0.55
CA SER A 123 -2.12 -10.73 0.47
C SER A 123 -1.57 -11.30 1.76
N HIS A 124 -2.20 -10.95 2.89
CA HIS A 124 -1.86 -11.54 4.18
C HIS A 124 -3.05 -11.53 5.11
N LEU A 125 -3.26 -12.63 5.83
CA LEU A 125 -4.29 -12.78 6.85
C LEU A 125 -3.69 -12.95 8.25
N PHE A 126 -4.34 -12.32 9.21
CA PHE A 126 -3.92 -12.23 10.60
C PHE A 126 -5.03 -12.67 11.54
N ILE A 127 -4.64 -13.29 12.64
CA ILE A 127 -5.48 -13.42 13.83
C ILE A 127 -5.35 -12.14 14.66
N ILE A 128 -6.50 -11.57 15.02
CA ILE A 128 -6.61 -10.49 15.99
C ILE A 128 -6.64 -11.12 17.38
N GLU A 129 -5.71 -10.70 18.24
CA GLU A 129 -5.66 -11.11 19.65
C GLU A 129 -5.77 -9.89 20.56
N LYS A 130 -6.47 -10.05 21.67
CA LYS A 130 -6.46 -9.11 22.82
C LYS A 130 -6.04 -9.87 24.06
N ASP A 131 -4.98 -9.43 24.72
CA ASP A 131 -4.41 -10.12 25.89
C ASP A 131 -4.16 -11.62 25.65
N ASN A 132 -3.67 -11.97 24.44
CA ASN A 132 -3.47 -13.35 23.95
C ASN A 132 -4.75 -14.19 23.76
N MET A 133 -5.93 -13.57 23.78
CA MET A 133 -7.20 -14.23 23.42
C MET A 133 -7.55 -13.90 21.96
N PRO A 134 -7.68 -14.90 21.08
CA PRO A 134 -8.15 -14.68 19.71
C PRO A 134 -9.57 -14.08 19.72
N ALA A 135 -9.77 -13.01 18.96
CA ALA A 135 -11.02 -12.25 18.94
C ALA A 135 -11.57 -12.02 17.52
N GLY A 136 -10.77 -12.30 16.50
CA GLY A 136 -11.21 -12.31 15.13
C GLY A 136 -10.09 -12.37 14.11
N MET A 137 -10.38 -11.91 12.90
CA MET A 137 -9.46 -11.94 11.77
C MET A 137 -9.35 -10.55 11.12
N ALA A 138 -8.15 -10.23 10.65
CA ALA A 138 -7.88 -9.03 9.87
C ALA A 138 -6.96 -9.42 8.72
N GLY A 139 -7.15 -8.86 7.54
CA GLY A 139 -6.33 -9.18 6.40
C GLY A 139 -6.26 -8.05 5.41
N TYR A 140 -5.36 -8.21 4.45
CA TYR A 140 -5.30 -7.33 3.30
C TYR A 140 -5.00 -8.09 2.02
N ASP A 141 -5.45 -7.51 0.92
CA ASP A 141 -5.08 -7.86 -0.45
C ASP A 141 -4.56 -6.62 -1.15
N THR A 142 -3.65 -6.79 -2.11
CA THR A 142 -3.18 -5.73 -2.99
C THR A 142 -3.48 -6.10 -4.43
N ILE A 143 -4.25 -5.24 -5.10
CA ILE A 143 -4.61 -5.40 -6.51
C ILE A 143 -4.09 -4.16 -7.22
N ASP A 144 -3.09 -4.36 -8.07
CA ASP A 144 -2.30 -3.30 -8.71
C ASP A 144 -1.72 -2.32 -7.68
N ILE A 145 -2.26 -1.10 -7.64
CA ILE A 145 -1.86 -0.02 -6.74
C ILE A 145 -2.89 0.23 -5.63
N LYS A 146 -3.84 -0.68 -5.42
CA LYS A 146 -4.87 -0.55 -4.38
C LYS A 146 -4.64 -1.57 -3.28
N GLY A 147 -4.60 -1.11 -2.03
CA GLY A 147 -4.69 -2.00 -0.87
C GLY A 147 -6.16 -2.16 -0.46
N ILE A 148 -6.59 -3.37 -0.17
CA ILE A 148 -7.94 -3.69 0.30
C ILE A 148 -7.77 -4.32 1.67
N ILE A 149 -8.43 -3.79 2.69
CA ILE A 149 -8.43 -4.38 4.04
C ILE A 149 -9.80 -4.98 4.35
N ASP A 150 -9.76 -6.12 5.03
CA ASP A 150 -10.91 -6.82 5.57
C ASP A 150 -10.69 -7.06 7.06
N ILE A 151 -11.70 -6.77 7.89
CA ILE A 151 -11.63 -6.91 9.34
C ILE A 151 -12.93 -7.52 9.83
N LYS A 152 -12.82 -8.68 10.49
CA LYS A 152 -13.93 -9.47 11.02
C LYS A 152 -13.71 -9.71 12.52
N ILE A 153 -14.48 -8.99 13.35
CA ILE A 153 -14.40 -9.06 14.81
C ILE A 153 -15.55 -9.93 15.33
N TYR A 154 -15.22 -11.16 15.74
CA TYR A 154 -16.21 -12.16 16.19
C TYR A 154 -16.54 -11.98 17.67
N GLU A 155 -15.53 -11.72 18.50
CA GLU A 155 -15.69 -11.49 19.94
C GLU A 155 -15.80 -9.98 20.24
N LYS A 156 -16.95 -9.38 19.89
CA LYS A 156 -17.19 -7.92 19.93
C LYS A 156 -17.12 -7.32 21.34
N GLU A 157 -17.30 -8.13 22.38
CA GLU A 157 -17.15 -7.75 23.78
C GLU A 157 -15.68 -7.56 24.19
N ILE A 158 -14.75 -8.17 23.44
CA ILE A 158 -13.30 -8.07 23.69
C ILE A 158 -12.71 -6.86 22.94
N ILE A 159 -13.14 -6.65 21.69
CA ILE A 159 -12.61 -5.61 20.81
C ILE A 159 -13.52 -4.39 20.78
N THR A 160 -13.13 -3.37 21.53
CA THR A 160 -13.74 -2.04 21.50
C THR A 160 -13.51 -1.34 20.16
N LYS A 161 -14.26 -0.26 19.89
CA LYS A 161 -14.08 0.56 18.68
C LYS A 161 -12.70 1.20 18.59
N ASP A 162 -12.10 1.54 19.73
CA ASP A 162 -10.77 2.16 19.78
C ASP A 162 -9.68 1.13 19.42
N TYR A 163 -9.83 -0.12 19.85
CA TYR A 163 -8.92 -1.19 19.43
C TYR A 163 -9.02 -1.51 17.94
N ALA A 164 -10.22 -1.47 17.39
CA ALA A 164 -10.40 -1.65 15.96
C ALA A 164 -9.77 -0.51 15.13
N ALA A 165 -9.64 0.70 15.70
CA ALA A 165 -8.83 1.78 15.11
C ALA A 165 -7.34 1.42 15.04
N THR A 166 -6.79 0.89 16.13
CA THR A 166 -5.41 0.40 16.19
C THR A 166 -5.16 -0.67 15.12
N ILE A 167 -6.07 -1.64 14.96
CA ILE A 167 -5.95 -2.70 13.95
C ILE A 167 -5.89 -2.12 12.53
N ILE A 168 -6.78 -1.17 12.21
CA ILE A 168 -6.79 -0.48 10.92
C ILE A 168 -5.46 0.24 10.66
N ASN A 169 -4.93 0.93 11.67
CA ASN A 169 -3.67 1.66 11.54
C ASN A 169 -2.49 0.70 11.30
N LEU A 170 -2.39 -0.37 12.09
CA LEU A 170 -1.34 -1.39 11.93
C LEU A 170 -1.34 -2.00 10.52
N LEU A 171 -2.53 -2.36 10.01
CA LEU A 171 -2.66 -2.87 8.64
C LEU A 171 -2.27 -1.81 7.60
N THR A 172 -2.77 -0.58 7.77
CA THR A 172 -2.51 0.52 6.82
C THR A 172 -1.02 0.84 6.71
N GLU A 173 -0.33 0.94 7.85
CA GLU A 173 1.11 1.18 7.91
C GLU A 173 1.89 0.05 7.26
N HIS A 174 1.53 -1.20 7.57
CA HIS A 174 2.18 -2.37 6.97
C HIS A 174 2.01 -2.41 5.45
N ILE A 175 0.79 -2.17 4.95
CA ILE A 175 0.52 -2.15 3.50
C ILE A 175 1.36 -1.07 2.81
N HIS A 176 1.42 0.15 3.36
CA HIS A 176 2.25 1.22 2.78
C HIS A 176 3.75 0.93 2.84
N LYS A 177 4.20 0.22 3.88
CA LYS A 177 5.61 -0.20 4.02
C LYS A 177 5.99 -1.27 3.00
N MET A 178 5.10 -2.22 2.73
CA MET A 178 5.39 -3.39 1.91
C MET A 178 5.02 -3.21 0.44
N HIS A 179 4.06 -2.34 0.14
CA HIS A 179 3.46 -2.23 -1.19
C HIS A 179 3.34 -0.78 -1.65
N ARG A 180 3.50 -0.57 -2.95
CA ARG A 180 3.27 0.73 -3.60
C ARG A 180 1.78 0.91 -3.89
N VAL A 181 1.01 1.30 -2.89
CA VAL A 181 -0.42 1.58 -3.02
C VAL A 181 -0.71 3.08 -3.06
N ASN A 182 -1.65 3.49 -3.91
CA ASN A 182 -2.16 4.87 -4.02
C ASN A 182 -3.41 5.12 -3.16
N GLY A 183 -3.91 4.09 -2.48
CA GLY A 183 -5.09 4.15 -1.63
C GLY A 183 -5.34 2.82 -0.94
N ILE A 184 -6.02 2.92 0.20
CA ILE A 184 -6.52 1.77 0.95
C ILE A 184 -8.04 1.80 0.94
N TYR A 185 -8.63 0.63 0.73
CA TYR A 185 -10.05 0.45 0.53
C TYR A 185 -10.57 -0.64 1.46
N SER A 186 -11.86 -0.62 1.71
CA SER A 186 -12.58 -1.74 2.32
C SER A 186 -13.96 -1.84 1.68
N VAL A 187 -14.55 -3.03 1.72
CA VAL A 187 -15.85 -3.30 1.13
C VAL A 187 -16.78 -3.74 2.25
N ILE A 188 -17.83 -2.96 2.48
CA ILE A 188 -18.71 -3.14 3.64
C ILE A 188 -20.14 -3.34 3.16
N PHE A 189 -20.75 -4.47 3.54
CA PHE A 189 -22.15 -4.75 3.22
C PHE A 189 -23.07 -3.67 3.78
N LYS A 190 -24.09 -3.30 3.01
CA LYS A 190 -25.03 -2.22 3.32
C LYS A 190 -25.76 -2.42 4.65
N ASP A 191 -25.95 -3.66 5.08
CA ASP A 191 -26.59 -4.04 6.33
C ASP A 191 -25.62 -4.18 7.53
N ASP A 192 -24.30 -4.12 7.31
CA ASP A 192 -23.30 -4.18 8.39
C ASP A 192 -23.11 -2.82 9.08
N GLN A 193 -24.04 -2.51 9.99
CA GLN A 193 -24.02 -1.26 10.76
C GLN A 193 -22.77 -1.13 11.65
N TYR A 194 -22.21 -2.24 12.13
CA TYR A 194 -21.04 -2.21 12.99
C TYR A 194 -19.82 -1.73 12.20
N SER A 195 -19.55 -2.36 11.05
CA SER A 195 -18.42 -1.98 10.20
C SER A 195 -18.59 -0.58 9.62
N HIS A 196 -19.81 -0.18 9.24
CA HIS A 196 -20.06 1.22 8.83
C HIS A 196 -19.63 2.24 9.89
N GLN A 197 -19.99 2.01 11.16
CA GLN A 197 -19.58 2.89 12.25
C GLN A 197 -18.08 2.81 12.51
N LEU A 198 -17.50 1.62 12.42
CA LEU A 198 -16.08 1.40 12.63
C LEU A 198 -15.24 2.18 11.61
N TYR A 199 -15.48 1.96 10.32
CA TYR A 199 -14.70 2.55 9.25
C TYR A 199 -14.90 4.07 9.15
N THR A 200 -16.13 4.56 9.35
CA THR A 200 -16.41 6.01 9.36
C THR A 200 -15.65 6.74 10.48
N LYS A 201 -15.51 6.12 11.67
CA LYS A 201 -14.70 6.69 12.76
C LYS A 201 -13.20 6.65 12.46
N ASN A 202 -12.76 5.68 11.68
CA ASN A 202 -11.35 5.43 11.36
C ASN A 202 -10.91 6.01 10.03
N ARG A 203 -11.37 7.23 9.75
CA ARG A 203 -10.97 8.03 8.58
C ARG A 203 -11.35 7.43 7.23
N PHE A 204 -12.11 6.34 7.16
CA PHE A 204 -12.65 5.94 5.86
C PHE A 204 -13.85 6.81 5.49
N CYS A 205 -14.00 7.04 4.20
CA CYS A 205 -15.18 7.65 3.63
C CYS A 205 -15.88 6.68 2.71
N LYS A 206 -17.18 6.56 2.95
CA LYS A 206 -18.09 5.82 2.09
C LYS A 206 -18.15 6.53 0.74
N ASP A 207 -17.87 5.79 -0.31
CA ASP A 207 -18.21 6.20 -1.66
C ASP A 207 -19.70 5.90 -1.89
N GLU A 208 -20.51 6.94 -2.06
CA GLU A 208 -21.96 6.76 -2.25
C GLU A 208 -22.33 6.38 -3.69
N GLU A 209 -21.42 6.63 -4.64
CA GLU A 209 -21.65 6.38 -6.07
C GLU A 209 -21.29 4.92 -6.42
N ASP A 210 -20.32 4.34 -5.71
CA ASP A 210 -19.85 2.98 -5.94
C ASP A 210 -20.54 1.95 -5.04
N LEU A 211 -21.71 1.48 -5.50
CA LEU A 211 -22.41 0.34 -4.91
C LEU A 211 -22.06 -0.96 -5.66
N LEU A 212 -21.46 -1.91 -4.97
CA LEU A 212 -21.14 -3.23 -5.49
C LEU A 212 -22.25 -4.23 -5.19
N GLU A 213 -22.51 -5.15 -6.12
CA GLU A 213 -23.29 -6.37 -5.85
C GLU A 213 -22.33 -7.55 -5.75
N LEU A 214 -22.21 -8.11 -4.55
CA LEU A 214 -21.30 -9.21 -4.25
C LEU A 214 -22.09 -10.51 -4.08
N PRO A 215 -21.64 -11.61 -4.68
CA PRO A 215 -22.23 -12.92 -4.43
C PRO A 215 -21.97 -13.33 -2.99
N ILE A 216 -23.01 -13.79 -2.30
CA ILE A 216 -22.91 -14.39 -0.96
C ILE A 216 -23.27 -15.89 -0.98
N SER A 217 -23.92 -16.35 -2.05
CA SER A 217 -24.10 -17.76 -2.39
C SER A 217 -24.31 -17.91 -3.90
N ASP A 218 -24.45 -19.14 -4.40
CA ASP A 218 -24.76 -19.44 -5.81
C ASP A 218 -26.01 -18.73 -6.35
N SER A 219 -26.91 -18.28 -5.47
CA SER A 219 -28.21 -17.72 -5.85
C SER A 219 -28.55 -16.39 -5.20
N SER A 220 -27.67 -15.83 -4.37
CA SER A 220 -27.94 -14.59 -3.64
C SER A 220 -26.77 -13.60 -3.72
N PHE A 221 -27.15 -12.32 -3.84
CA PHE A 221 -26.23 -11.19 -3.91
C PHE A 221 -26.56 -10.19 -2.81
N LYS A 222 -25.54 -9.48 -2.34
CA LYS A 222 -25.69 -8.36 -1.42
C LYS A 222 -25.03 -7.10 -1.92
N LYS A 223 -25.64 -5.99 -1.53
CA LYS A 223 -25.14 -4.66 -1.83
C LYS A 223 -24.08 -4.28 -0.82
N ALA A 224 -22.93 -3.84 -1.29
CA ALA A 224 -21.83 -3.36 -0.46
C ALA A 224 -21.37 -1.98 -0.94
N TYR A 225 -20.96 -1.16 0.02
CA TYR A 225 -20.34 0.14 -0.25
C TYR A 225 -18.83 0.00 -0.24
N ILE A 226 -18.17 0.76 -1.11
CA ILE A 226 -16.72 0.94 -1.04
C ILE A 226 -16.43 2.03 0.00
N TYR A 227 -15.53 1.74 0.91
CA TYR A 227 -14.96 2.69 1.85
C TYR A 227 -13.52 2.95 1.43
N LYS A 228 -13.18 4.21 1.16
CA LYS A 228 -11.81 4.63 0.88
C LYS A 228 -11.20 5.25 2.13
N TYR A 229 -10.04 4.76 2.56
CA TYR A 229 -9.27 5.39 3.62
C TYR A 229 -8.94 6.80 3.15
N LYS A 230 -9.35 7.80 3.91
CA LYS A 230 -8.71 9.10 3.82
C LYS A 230 -7.32 8.87 4.38
N SER A 231 -6.40 8.53 3.48
CA SER A 231 -5.03 8.99 3.64
C SER A 231 -5.14 10.45 4.08
N PHE A 232 -4.20 10.90 4.91
CA PHE A 232 -3.92 12.32 4.93
C PHE A 232 -3.44 12.69 3.52
N ASP A 233 -4.38 12.76 2.58
CA ASP A 233 -4.26 13.40 1.31
C ASP A 233 -3.88 14.80 1.73
N ILE A 234 -2.58 15.06 1.65
CA ILE A 234 -2.13 16.42 1.57
C ILE A 234 -2.65 16.81 0.19
N GLN A 235 -3.91 17.24 0.14
CA GLN A 235 -4.50 17.63 -1.12
C GLN A 235 -3.73 18.85 -1.54
N VAL A 236 -2.91 18.66 -2.58
CA VAL A 236 -2.42 19.75 -3.38
C VAL A 236 -3.68 20.50 -3.83
N THR A 237 -3.86 21.70 -3.31
CA THR A 237 -4.99 22.54 -3.70
C THR A 237 -4.94 22.81 -5.20
N GLU A 238 -6.07 23.13 -5.83
CA GLU A 238 -6.07 23.40 -7.28
C GLU A 238 -5.09 24.53 -7.67
N SER A 239 -4.92 25.53 -6.80
CA SER A 239 -3.90 26.57 -6.96
C SER A 239 -2.48 26.01 -6.90
N GLU A 240 -2.20 25.12 -5.95
CA GLU A 240 -0.87 24.49 -5.83
C GLU A 240 -0.62 23.57 -7.04
N LYS A 241 -1.62 22.81 -7.50
CA LYS A 241 -1.51 21.96 -8.71
C LYS A 241 -1.20 22.81 -9.94
N GLN A 242 -1.85 23.96 -10.08
CA GLN A 242 -1.59 24.87 -11.19
C GLN A 242 -0.12 25.33 -11.18
N ILE A 243 0.38 25.82 -10.04
CA ILE A 243 1.77 26.27 -9.87
C ILE A 243 2.76 25.15 -10.21
N LEU A 244 2.53 23.95 -9.64
CA LEU A 244 3.38 22.79 -9.87
C LEU A 244 3.40 22.35 -11.34
N ASN A 245 2.24 22.37 -12.01
CA ASN A 245 2.14 22.02 -13.43
C ASN A 245 2.79 23.08 -14.32
N GLU A 246 2.59 24.37 -14.04
CA GLU A 246 3.25 25.46 -14.77
C GLU A 246 4.78 25.32 -14.68
N PHE A 247 5.32 25.02 -13.49
CA PHE A 247 6.75 24.78 -13.31
C PHE A 247 7.25 23.53 -14.07
N LEU A 248 6.49 22.43 -14.08
CA LEU A 248 6.85 21.22 -14.82
C LEU A 248 6.98 21.44 -16.34
N GLN A 249 6.24 22.40 -16.89
CA GLN A 249 6.32 22.77 -18.32
C GLN A 249 7.52 23.67 -18.63
N LEU A 250 8.17 24.27 -17.61
CA LEU A 250 9.34 25.08 -17.82
C LEU A 250 10.55 24.20 -18.13
N TYR A 251 11.15 24.47 -19.29
CA TYR A 251 12.43 23.89 -19.69
C TYR A 251 13.38 25.02 -20.07
N PRO A 252 14.09 25.62 -19.09
CA PRO A 252 14.94 26.78 -19.33
C PRO A 252 16.27 26.36 -20.01
N LYS A 253 16.17 25.81 -21.23
CA LYS A 253 17.30 25.21 -21.96
C LYS A 253 18.52 26.13 -22.04
N LYS A 254 18.32 27.40 -22.38
CA LYS A 254 19.43 28.36 -22.50
C LYS A 254 20.03 28.80 -21.17
N LEU A 255 19.32 28.68 -20.05
CA LEU A 255 19.96 28.85 -18.74
C LEU A 255 20.99 27.74 -18.56
N TYR A 256 20.65 26.49 -18.83
CA TYR A 256 21.61 25.39 -18.77
C TYR A 256 22.80 25.55 -19.74
N ASP A 257 22.56 26.10 -20.94
CA ASP A 257 23.62 26.32 -21.93
C ASP A 257 24.58 27.47 -21.55
N LEU A 258 24.14 28.43 -20.73
CA LEU A 258 24.93 29.58 -20.26
C LEU A 258 25.69 29.29 -18.96
N ALA A 259 25.32 28.22 -18.27
CA ALA A 259 25.97 27.76 -17.06
C ALA A 259 27.36 27.20 -17.37
N ASN A 260 28.39 27.62 -16.62
CA ASN A 260 29.76 27.14 -16.82
C ASN A 260 29.80 25.59 -16.66
N PRO A 261 30.30 24.82 -17.65
CA PRO A 261 30.19 23.37 -17.64
C PRO A 261 30.77 22.67 -16.40
N ASP A 262 31.76 23.31 -15.76
CA ASP A 262 32.51 22.71 -14.65
C ASP A 262 31.98 23.09 -13.24
N GLU A 263 31.03 24.03 -13.10
CA GLU A 263 30.58 24.55 -11.78
C GLU A 263 29.06 24.61 -11.57
N LEU A 264 28.27 24.51 -12.65
CA LEU A 264 26.81 24.67 -12.61
C LEU A 264 26.05 23.42 -13.06
N ILE A 265 26.67 22.58 -13.88
CA ILE A 265 26.07 21.32 -14.36
C ILE A 265 25.78 20.37 -13.19
N ASP A 266 26.58 20.37 -12.12
CA ASP A 266 26.34 19.45 -11.00
C ASP A 266 25.30 19.95 -10.00
N LEU A 267 25.08 21.27 -9.85
CA LEU A 267 24.16 21.79 -8.83
C LEU A 267 22.76 22.09 -9.40
N GLU A 268 22.66 22.77 -10.54
CA GLU A 268 21.36 23.19 -11.08
C GLU A 268 20.61 22.08 -11.82
N HIS A 269 21.31 21.18 -12.52
CA HIS A 269 20.65 19.98 -13.06
C HIS A 269 20.18 19.07 -11.93
N SER A 270 20.92 18.97 -10.82
CA SER A 270 20.49 18.18 -9.66
C SER A 270 19.22 18.76 -9.06
N ILE A 271 19.19 20.07 -8.81
CA ILE A 271 18.06 20.72 -8.15
C ILE A 271 16.80 20.74 -9.02
N ASP A 272 16.86 21.13 -10.31
CA ASP A 272 15.64 21.11 -11.16
C ASP A 272 15.13 19.68 -11.37
N TYR A 273 16.03 18.71 -11.55
CA TYR A 273 15.66 17.30 -11.68
C TYR A 273 15.00 16.76 -10.41
N GLU A 274 15.60 17.00 -9.24
CA GLU A 274 15.06 16.61 -7.94
C GLU A 274 13.73 17.29 -7.66
N LEU A 275 13.63 18.61 -7.89
CA LEU A 275 12.37 19.34 -7.75
C LEU A 275 11.29 18.72 -8.62
N LYS A 276 11.55 18.46 -9.89
CA LYS A 276 10.57 17.84 -10.80
C LYS A 276 10.21 16.42 -10.37
N ILE A 277 11.12 15.67 -9.76
CA ILE A 277 10.80 14.37 -9.13
C ILE A 277 9.85 14.59 -7.95
N TYR A 278 10.17 15.48 -7.02
CA TYR A 278 9.31 15.80 -5.87
C TYR A 278 7.93 16.26 -6.31
N ILE A 279 7.84 17.13 -7.31
CA ILE A 279 6.56 17.58 -7.86
C ILE A 279 5.75 16.40 -8.38
N ARG A 280 6.37 15.48 -9.14
CA ARG A 280 5.68 14.28 -9.63
C ARG A 280 5.22 13.39 -8.49
N LEU A 281 6.04 13.20 -7.46
CA LEU A 281 5.68 12.43 -6.27
C LEU A 281 4.53 13.08 -5.49
N ILE A 282 4.52 14.41 -5.34
CA ILE A 282 3.43 15.17 -4.73
C ILE A 282 2.15 15.02 -5.53
N LEU A 283 2.19 15.28 -6.84
CA LEU A 283 1.01 15.24 -7.72
C LEU A 283 0.41 13.84 -7.86
N THR A 284 1.24 12.80 -7.75
CA THR A 284 0.79 11.40 -7.79
C THR A 284 0.49 10.82 -6.41
N ASN A 285 0.66 11.60 -5.34
CA ASN A 285 0.51 11.16 -3.94
C ASN A 285 1.44 9.97 -3.59
N GLN A 286 2.65 9.95 -4.16
CA GLN A 286 3.65 8.88 -4.05
C GLN A 286 4.87 9.23 -3.20
N LEU A 287 4.90 10.39 -2.55
CA LEU A 287 5.94 10.74 -1.57
C LEU A 287 5.99 9.65 -0.49
N ASN A 288 7.08 8.85 -0.47
CA ASN A 288 7.16 7.65 0.35
C ASN A 288 8.47 7.59 1.16
N TYR A 289 8.51 6.64 2.09
CA TYR A 289 9.52 6.45 3.14
C TYR A 289 10.95 6.15 2.63
N ARG A 290 11.13 5.91 1.32
CA ARG A 290 12.41 5.46 0.75
C ARG A 290 13.01 6.42 -0.26
N ASP A 291 12.51 7.63 -0.36
CA ASP A 291 13.13 8.61 -1.24
C ASP A 291 14.52 8.95 -0.64
N GLU A 292 15.59 8.44 -1.26
CA GLU A 292 17.03 8.55 -0.89
C GLU A 292 17.56 10.00 -0.83
N PHE A 293 16.65 10.97 -0.84
CA PHE A 293 16.87 12.40 -0.93
C PHE A 293 16.72 13.11 0.43
N GLU A 294 16.63 12.34 1.52
CA GLU A 294 16.67 12.85 2.89
C GLU A 294 17.89 13.78 3.09
N GLU A 295 19.06 13.44 2.53
CA GLU A 295 20.29 14.23 2.71
C GLU A 295 20.23 15.66 2.14
N ILE A 296 19.40 15.93 1.12
CA ILE A 296 19.34 17.24 0.46
C ILE A 296 18.51 18.25 1.26
N LEU A 297 17.65 17.76 2.15
CA LEU A 297 16.57 18.54 2.78
C LEU A 297 16.58 18.47 4.32
N ILE A 298 17.57 17.82 4.94
CA ILE A 298 17.58 17.53 6.38
C ILE A 298 17.94 18.74 7.27
N ASN A 299 18.69 19.72 6.79
CA ASN A 299 18.97 20.91 7.62
C ASN A 299 17.91 21.98 7.38
N ASP A 300 17.41 22.64 8.43
CA ASP A 300 16.48 23.77 8.35
C ASP A 300 16.99 24.88 7.40
N ASP A 301 18.30 24.91 7.14
CA ASP A 301 18.98 25.82 6.23
C ASP A 301 19.20 25.28 4.80
N GLY A 302 18.90 24.01 4.51
CA GLY A 302 19.25 23.35 3.24
C GLY A 302 18.54 23.95 2.03
N LEU A 303 17.22 24.15 2.14
CA LEU A 303 16.43 24.82 1.11
C LEU A 303 16.73 26.32 1.01
N LEU A 304 16.92 26.99 2.16
CA LEU A 304 17.30 28.41 2.20
C LEU A 304 18.69 28.65 1.58
N LYS A 305 19.59 27.67 1.68
CA LYS A 305 20.92 27.72 1.06
C LYS A 305 20.86 27.43 -0.43
N ILE A 306 20.00 26.50 -0.86
CA ILE A 306 19.68 26.26 -2.27
C ILE A 306 19.04 27.53 -2.89
N GLU A 307 18.11 28.16 -2.16
CA GLU A 307 17.40 29.39 -2.52
C GLU A 307 18.37 30.55 -2.78
N ASN A 308 19.22 30.90 -1.81
CA ASN A 308 20.17 32.02 -1.96
C ASN A 308 21.16 31.80 -3.12
N ASN A 309 21.70 30.58 -3.24
CA ASN A 309 22.66 30.25 -4.29
C ASN A 309 22.02 30.24 -5.69
N LEU A 310 20.77 29.78 -5.81
CA LEU A 310 20.03 29.83 -7.07
C LEU A 310 19.74 31.27 -7.47
N ILE A 311 19.22 32.10 -6.56
CA ILE A 311 18.80 33.46 -6.90
C ILE A 311 19.98 34.31 -7.37
N GLU A 312 21.11 34.25 -6.66
CA GLU A 312 22.31 34.99 -7.02
C GLU A 312 22.80 34.60 -8.42
N LYS A 313 22.88 33.29 -8.71
CA LYS A 313 23.28 32.80 -10.04
C LYS A 313 22.26 33.14 -11.13
N TYR A 314 20.96 33.07 -10.82
CA TYR A 314 19.91 33.44 -11.77
C TYR A 314 20.01 34.91 -12.17
N ASP A 315 20.27 35.82 -11.21
CA ASP A 315 20.39 37.24 -11.50
C ASP A 315 21.61 37.57 -12.38
N GLU A 316 22.71 36.83 -12.21
CA GLU A 316 23.87 36.91 -13.10
C GLU A 316 23.54 36.44 -14.53
N MET A 317 22.84 35.31 -14.67
CA MET A 317 22.54 34.72 -15.98
C MET A 317 21.46 35.50 -16.75
N MET A 318 20.50 36.08 -16.04
CA MET A 318 19.43 36.91 -16.61
C MET A 318 19.94 38.09 -17.43
N ALA A 319 21.12 38.62 -17.09
CA ALA A 319 21.75 39.71 -17.84
C ALA A 319 22.13 39.34 -19.29
N PHE A 320 22.23 38.04 -19.60
CA PHE A 320 22.65 37.52 -20.90
C PHE A 320 21.48 36.97 -21.74
N LEU A 321 20.26 36.96 -21.19
CA LEU A 321 19.09 36.42 -21.86
C LEU A 321 18.31 37.51 -22.61
N SER A 322 17.63 37.11 -23.69
CA SER A 322 16.72 37.99 -24.42
C SER A 322 15.56 37.20 -25.03
N GLY A 323 14.48 37.90 -25.39
CA GLY A 323 13.32 37.29 -26.04
C GLY A 323 12.64 36.23 -25.19
N GLU A 324 12.36 35.07 -25.82
CA GLU A 324 11.65 33.96 -25.19
C GLU A 324 12.42 33.37 -24.00
N ASP A 325 13.75 33.28 -24.08
CA ASP A 325 14.56 32.70 -23.00
C ASP A 325 14.54 33.57 -21.74
N LEU A 326 14.56 34.89 -21.91
CA LEU A 326 14.39 35.84 -20.81
C LEU A 326 13.01 35.69 -20.17
N SER A 327 11.96 35.51 -20.99
CA SER A 327 10.61 35.29 -20.49
C SER A 327 10.49 33.98 -19.70
N THR A 328 11.07 32.88 -20.19
CA THR A 328 11.09 31.59 -19.50
C THR A 328 11.86 31.68 -18.18
N ALA A 329 12.99 32.38 -18.16
CA ALA A 329 13.78 32.58 -16.94
C ALA A 329 13.06 33.45 -15.89
N ILE A 330 12.34 34.49 -16.31
CA ILE A 330 11.46 35.28 -15.42
C ILE A 330 10.38 34.39 -14.81
N MET A 331 9.69 33.58 -15.62
CA MET A 331 8.66 32.67 -15.13
C MET A 331 9.23 31.64 -14.15
N TYR A 332 10.41 31.09 -14.45
CA TYR A 332 11.08 30.16 -13.56
C TYR A 332 11.38 30.81 -12.20
N LYS A 333 11.95 32.02 -12.19
CA LYS A 333 12.20 32.80 -10.97
C LYS A 333 10.92 33.09 -10.18
N GLN A 334 9.80 33.33 -10.87
CA GLN A 334 8.50 33.57 -10.24
C GLN A 334 7.90 32.31 -9.60
N LEU A 335 8.10 31.14 -10.21
CA LEU A 335 7.46 29.89 -9.78
C LEU A 335 8.29 29.07 -8.80
N ILE A 336 9.63 29.17 -8.83
CA ILE A 336 10.49 28.31 -8.00
C ILE A 336 10.19 28.44 -6.50
N PHE A 337 9.90 29.66 -6.03
CA PHE A 337 9.56 29.90 -4.63
C PHE A 337 8.22 29.28 -4.21
N PRO A 338 7.10 29.56 -4.90
CA PRO A 338 5.85 28.83 -4.66
C PRO A 338 6.01 27.31 -4.70
N VAL A 339 6.80 26.78 -5.65
CA VAL A 339 7.08 25.35 -5.76
C VAL A 339 7.80 24.82 -4.52
N LEU A 340 8.85 25.51 -4.06
CA LEU A 340 9.60 25.15 -2.86
C LEU A 340 8.70 25.21 -1.61
N GLU A 341 7.86 26.23 -1.46
CA GLU A 341 6.89 26.33 -0.36
C GLU A 341 5.91 25.16 -0.35
N ILE A 342 5.38 24.78 -1.52
CA ILE A 342 4.48 23.63 -1.66
C ILE A 342 5.21 22.33 -1.29
N ILE A 343 6.40 22.11 -1.83
CA ILE A 343 7.21 20.92 -1.51
C ILE A 343 7.50 20.87 -0.01
N ASN A 344 7.91 21.97 0.60
CA ASN A 344 8.22 22.06 2.03
C ASN A 344 7.01 21.81 2.92
N LYS A 345 5.85 22.38 2.56
CA LYS A 345 4.59 22.11 3.24
C LYS A 345 4.30 20.60 3.22
N HIS A 346 4.43 19.96 2.05
CA HIS A 346 4.14 18.53 1.91
C HIS A 346 5.15 17.65 2.64
N ILE A 347 6.45 17.99 2.61
CA ILE A 347 7.51 17.30 3.37
C ILE A 347 7.30 17.48 4.87
N LYS A 348 6.99 18.69 5.34
CA LYS A 348 6.76 18.95 6.77
C LYS A 348 5.56 18.17 7.29
N ILE A 349 4.45 18.17 6.57
CA ILE A 349 3.27 17.38 6.94
C ILE A 349 3.62 15.89 6.93
N TYR A 350 4.43 15.45 5.98
CA TYR A 350 4.95 14.08 5.96
C TYR A 350 5.81 13.77 7.20
N ARG A 351 6.72 14.65 7.61
CA ARG A 351 7.55 14.50 8.82
C ARG A 351 6.72 14.54 10.10
N GLU A 352 5.72 15.43 10.19
CA GLU A 352 4.82 15.47 11.34
C GLU A 352 4.07 14.14 11.48
N LYS A 353 3.63 13.53 10.36
CA LYS A 353 3.10 12.16 10.38
C LYS A 353 4.14 11.20 10.94
N GLN A 354 5.38 11.22 10.44
CA GLN A 354 6.46 10.34 10.94
C GLN A 354 6.68 10.50 12.45
N ILE A 355 6.69 11.73 12.96
CA ILE A 355 6.85 12.01 14.39
C ILE A 355 5.67 11.43 15.18
N TYR A 356 4.43 11.65 14.73
CA TYR A 356 3.26 11.02 15.33
C TYR A 356 3.34 9.49 15.33
N HIS A 357 3.84 8.87 14.26
CA HIS A 357 4.05 7.42 14.17
C HIS A 357 5.18 6.96 15.11
N SER A 358 6.27 7.72 15.20
CA SER A 358 7.41 7.41 16.09
C SER A 358 7.06 7.56 17.57
N ILE A 359 6.26 8.57 17.95
CA ILE A 359 5.81 8.80 19.33
C ILE A 359 4.80 7.74 19.74
N ALA A 360 3.87 7.36 18.83
CA ALA A 360 2.98 6.23 19.07
C ALA A 360 3.76 4.93 19.35
N ASN A 361 4.90 4.75 18.68
CA ASN A 361 5.77 3.58 18.86
C ASN A 361 6.82 3.71 19.98
N SER A 362 7.15 4.92 20.45
CA SER A 362 8.19 5.17 21.46
C SER A 362 7.65 5.43 22.87
N THR A 363 6.33 5.32 23.08
CA THR A 363 5.73 5.38 24.42
C THR A 363 5.64 3.99 25.09
N TYR A 364 6.48 3.04 24.63
CA TYR A 364 6.69 1.71 25.21
C TYR A 364 8.15 1.49 25.58
#